data_AF-A0A926CV02-F1
#
_entry.id   AF-A0A926CV02-F1
#
_cell.length_a   1.000
_cell.length_b   1.000
_cell.length_c   1.000
_cell.angle_alpha   90.00
_cell.angle_beta   90.00
_cell.angle_gamma   90.00
#
_symmetry.space_group_name_H-M   'P 1'
#
loop_
_entity.id
_entity.type
_entity.pdbx_description
1 polymer ?
#
loop_
_entity_poly.entity_id
_entity_poly.type
_entity_poly.pdbx_seq_one_letter_code
_entity_poly.pdbx_strand_id
1 'polypeptide(L)'
;MSKQDNYQILLQKLDEFTRKYYLNKLVRGILFTAAILVSIYLLFSFLEYRFYFSTLVRKILFYTLVFGGLTMLYAWIIEPSLKYFRLGKIIDHPTAAKIIGKHFSEIQDKLLNILQLNTHANEAVSKELIIASVNQKIEKIKPIPFSLAVNLNANKKYFKYAAPPLAVLIFILFAAPDILSDSNYRLLNNNTFFEKQAPFQFNIENKNLEVIQYQDYELNIKMTGAALPEAVTVETGSGTYTMVKKSADEFAFLFNKVPADMDFRLSANGFASKAYTLSVI
;
A
#
# COMPACT_ATOMS: atom_id res chain seq x y z
N MET A 1 -30.21 -37.12 -28.55
CA MET A 1 -29.76 -35.72 -28.38
C MET A 1 -30.26 -34.91 -29.54
N SER A 2 -31.06 -33.89 -29.27
CA SER A 2 -31.66 -33.03 -30.28
C SER A 2 -30.57 -32.18 -30.96
N LYS A 3 -30.80 -31.75 -32.20
CA LYS A 3 -29.93 -30.82 -32.94
C LYS A 3 -29.71 -29.48 -32.21
N GLN A 4 -30.58 -29.09 -31.29
CA GLN A 4 -30.44 -27.89 -30.45
C GLN A 4 -29.48 -28.11 -29.27
N ASP A 5 -29.35 -29.34 -28.77
CA ASP A 5 -28.55 -29.65 -27.57
C ASP A 5 -27.06 -29.41 -27.82
N ASN A 6 -26.55 -29.77 -29.01
CA ASN A 6 -25.13 -29.65 -29.35
C ASN A 6 -24.67 -28.18 -29.49
N TYR A 7 -25.52 -27.29 -30.02
CA TYR A 7 -25.21 -25.86 -30.08
C TYR A 7 -25.23 -25.23 -28.68
N GLN A 8 -26.18 -25.61 -27.82
CA GLN A 8 -26.20 -25.19 -26.42
C GLN A 8 -24.94 -25.64 -25.66
N ILE A 9 -24.48 -26.88 -25.89
CA ILE A 9 -23.21 -27.39 -25.34
C ILE A 9 -22.02 -26.54 -25.82
N LEU A 10 -21.99 -26.13 -27.10
CA LEU A 10 -20.93 -25.25 -27.62
C LEU A 10 -20.93 -23.90 -26.90
N LEU A 11 -22.10 -23.26 -26.76
CA LEU A 11 -22.23 -21.99 -26.04
C LEU A 11 -21.80 -22.12 -24.58
N GLN A 12 -22.20 -23.20 -23.90
CA GLN A 12 -21.78 -23.48 -22.53
C GLN A 12 -20.24 -23.59 -22.41
N LYS A 13 -19.57 -24.23 -23.38
CA LYS A 13 -18.10 -24.30 -23.42
C LYS A 13 -17.45 -22.94 -23.67
N LEU A 14 -18.04 -22.10 -24.52
CA LEU A 14 -17.58 -20.72 -24.74
C LEU A 14 -17.75 -19.86 -23.46
N ASP A 15 -18.83 -20.08 -22.73
CA ASP A 15 -19.10 -19.43 -21.44
C ASP A 15 -18.12 -19.87 -20.35
N GLU A 16 -17.79 -21.16 -20.29
CA GLU A 16 -16.75 -21.69 -19.40
C GLU A 16 -15.39 -21.08 -19.70
N PHE A 17 -15.02 -21.01 -20.99
CA PHE A 17 -13.81 -20.32 -21.41
C PHE A 17 -13.83 -18.85 -20.97
N THR A 18 -14.93 -18.14 -21.18
CA THR A 18 -15.09 -16.73 -20.85
C THR A 18 -14.94 -16.48 -19.36
N ARG A 19 -15.58 -17.30 -18.51
CA ARG A 19 -15.41 -17.25 -17.04
C ARG A 19 -13.96 -17.49 -16.64
N LYS A 20 -13.31 -18.51 -17.20
CA LYS A 20 -11.91 -18.81 -16.89
C LYS A 20 -10.97 -17.70 -17.36
N TYR A 21 -11.27 -17.06 -18.49
CA TYR A 21 -10.52 -15.92 -19.02
C TYR A 21 -10.57 -14.72 -18.05
N TYR A 22 -11.75 -14.35 -17.55
CA TYR A 22 -11.88 -13.28 -16.57
C TYR A 22 -11.27 -13.63 -15.22
N LEU A 23 -11.39 -14.89 -14.78
CA LEU A 23 -10.70 -15.37 -13.58
C LEU A 23 -9.18 -15.20 -13.71
N ASN A 24 -8.61 -15.53 -14.87
CA ASN A 24 -7.19 -15.33 -15.13
C ASN A 24 -6.80 -13.85 -15.10
N LYS A 25 -7.60 -12.97 -15.72
CA LYS A 25 -7.39 -11.52 -15.68
C LYS A 25 -7.46 -10.98 -14.25
N LEU A 26 -8.40 -11.48 -13.44
CA LEU A 26 -8.60 -11.11 -12.05
C LEU A 26 -7.43 -11.56 -11.17
N VAL A 27 -7.00 -12.82 -11.26
CA VAL A 27 -5.85 -13.33 -10.48
C VAL A 27 -4.59 -12.53 -10.81
N ARG A 28 -4.35 -12.27 -12.10
CA ARG A 28 -3.25 -11.41 -12.53
C ARG A 28 -3.41 -9.99 -11.97
N GLY A 29 -4.59 -9.40 -12.05
CA GLY A 29 -4.91 -8.09 -11.51
C GLY A 29 -4.62 -7.97 -10.02
N ILE A 30 -5.10 -8.92 -9.22
CA ILE A 30 -4.84 -8.99 -7.77
C ILE A 30 -3.34 -9.01 -7.49
N LEU A 31 -2.57 -9.87 -8.19
CA LEU A 31 -1.13 -9.98 -7.97
C LEU A 31 -0.39 -8.67 -8.28
N PHE A 32 -0.76 -7.99 -9.38
CA PHE A 32 -0.17 -6.70 -9.73
C PHE A 32 -0.58 -5.58 -8.77
N THR A 33 -1.86 -5.50 -8.40
CA THR A 33 -2.34 -4.51 -7.43
C THR A 33 -1.64 -4.71 -6.09
N ALA A 34 -1.57 -5.94 -5.60
CA ALA A 34 -0.88 -6.26 -4.35
C ALA A 34 0.61 -5.87 -4.42
N ALA A 35 1.32 -6.26 -5.47
CA ALA A 35 2.73 -5.93 -5.64
C ALA A 35 2.98 -4.41 -5.59
N ILE A 36 2.23 -3.65 -6.40
CA ILE A 36 2.45 -2.21 -6.54
C ILE A 36 2.00 -1.46 -5.29
N LEU A 37 0.79 -1.75 -4.80
CA LEU A 37 0.20 -1.02 -3.67
C LEU A 37 0.99 -1.28 -2.39
N VAL A 38 1.37 -2.54 -2.11
CA VAL A 38 2.23 -2.86 -0.96
C VAL A 38 3.61 -2.21 -1.10
N SER A 39 4.22 -2.23 -2.29
CA SER A 39 5.54 -1.60 -2.49
C SER A 39 5.51 -0.10 -2.23
N ILE A 40 4.52 0.61 -2.79
CA ILE A 40 4.36 2.06 -2.59
C ILE A 40 4.06 2.36 -1.13
N TYR A 41 3.18 1.58 -0.50
CA TYR A 41 2.85 1.73 0.91
C TYR A 41 4.08 1.56 1.81
N LEU A 42 4.90 0.54 1.57
CA LEU A 42 6.13 0.31 2.32
C LEU A 42 7.13 1.45 2.14
N LEU A 43 7.32 1.91 0.89
CA LEU A 43 8.21 3.02 0.60
C LEU A 43 7.76 4.28 1.35
N PHE A 44 6.47 4.63 1.28
CA PHE A 44 5.94 5.81 1.94
C PHE A 44 5.98 5.69 3.46
N SER A 45 5.69 4.52 4.01
CA SER A 45 5.78 4.27 5.45
C SER A 45 7.22 4.41 5.95
N PHE A 46 8.19 3.82 5.24
CA PHE A 46 9.60 3.96 5.59
C PHE A 46 10.08 5.42 5.50
N LEU A 47 9.71 6.14 4.44
CA LEU A 47 10.08 7.54 4.28
C LEU A 47 9.42 8.44 5.34
N GLU A 48 8.13 8.25 5.61
CA GLU A 48 7.42 8.97 6.67
C GLU A 48 8.02 8.70 8.05
N TYR A 49 8.43 7.47 8.32
CA TYR A 49 9.15 7.12 9.54
C TYR A 49 10.49 7.85 9.66
N ARG A 50 11.27 7.92 8.57
CA ARG A 50 12.62 8.51 8.61
C ARG A 50 12.64 10.02 8.58
N PHE A 51 11.73 10.64 7.84
CA PHE A 51 11.76 12.06 7.50
C PHE A 51 10.71 12.92 8.21
N TYR A 52 9.70 12.32 8.87
CA TYR A 52 8.64 13.06 9.56
C TYR A 52 8.04 14.14 8.66
N PHE A 53 7.33 13.73 7.60
CA PHE A 53 6.94 14.68 6.57
C PHE A 53 6.00 15.77 7.11
N SER A 54 6.08 16.95 6.50
CA SER A 54 5.17 18.04 6.77
C SER A 54 3.72 17.65 6.45
N THR A 55 2.78 18.35 7.08
CA THR A 55 1.33 18.17 6.93
C THR A 55 0.89 18.13 5.46
N LEU A 56 1.47 19.00 4.60
CA LEU A 56 1.14 19.06 3.18
C LEU A 56 1.59 17.80 2.43
N VAL A 57 2.83 17.36 2.65
CA VAL A 57 3.38 16.17 1.98
C VAL A 57 2.60 14.92 2.39
N ARG A 58 2.28 14.77 3.69
CA ARG A 58 1.45 13.65 4.18
C ARG A 58 0.08 13.61 3.53
N LYS A 59 -0.57 14.77 3.34
CA LYS A 59 -1.86 14.84 2.62
C LYS A 59 -1.74 14.35 1.19
N ILE A 60 -0.75 14.85 0.44
CA ILE A 60 -0.54 14.44 -0.95
C ILE A 60 -0.33 12.93 -1.01
N LEU A 61 0.60 12.39 -0.20
CA LEU A 61 0.88 10.95 -0.15
C LEU A 61 -0.37 10.12 0.18
N PHE A 62 -1.13 10.54 1.20
CA PHE A 62 -2.35 9.85 1.60
C PHE A 62 -3.40 9.82 0.48
N TYR A 63 -3.72 10.97 -0.11
CA TYR A 63 -4.72 11.03 -1.19
C TYR A 63 -4.26 10.32 -2.45
N THR A 64 -2.97 10.41 -2.82
CA THR A 64 -2.42 9.64 -3.94
C THR A 64 -2.55 8.13 -3.69
N LEU A 65 -2.27 7.67 -2.48
CA LEU A 65 -2.41 6.26 -2.13
C LEU A 65 -3.87 5.80 -2.14
N VAL A 66 -4.80 6.62 -1.64
CA VAL A 66 -6.25 6.33 -1.65
C VAL A 66 -6.81 6.32 -3.07
N PHE A 67 -6.65 7.41 -3.83
CA PHE A 67 -7.18 7.49 -5.19
C PHE A 67 -6.47 6.52 -6.15
N GLY A 68 -5.15 6.40 -6.05
CA GLY A 68 -4.37 5.40 -6.80
C GLY A 68 -4.81 3.98 -6.47
N GLY A 69 -5.01 3.67 -5.19
CA GLY A 69 -5.54 2.38 -4.73
C GLY A 69 -6.93 2.11 -5.31
N LEU A 70 -7.87 3.05 -5.18
CA LEU A 70 -9.24 2.91 -5.69
C LEU A 70 -9.28 2.69 -7.20
N THR A 71 -8.49 3.44 -7.97
CA THR A 71 -8.43 3.28 -9.43
C THR A 71 -7.86 1.92 -9.84
N MET A 72 -6.80 1.44 -9.19
CA MET A 72 -6.25 0.09 -9.43
C MET A 72 -7.23 -1.01 -9.03
N LEU A 73 -7.88 -0.89 -7.87
CA LEU A 73 -8.90 -1.83 -7.42
C LEU A 73 -10.07 -1.89 -8.41
N TYR A 74 -10.55 -0.73 -8.87
CA TYR A 74 -11.64 -0.68 -9.83
C TYR A 74 -11.28 -1.34 -11.17
N ALA A 75 -10.16 -0.94 -11.77
CA ALA A 75 -9.77 -1.40 -13.11
C ALA A 75 -9.32 -2.87 -13.14
N TRP A 76 -8.61 -3.34 -12.11
CA TRP A 76 -7.96 -4.67 -12.14
C TRP A 76 -8.68 -5.73 -11.32
N ILE A 77 -9.59 -5.35 -10.42
CA ILE A 77 -10.34 -6.30 -9.58
C ILE A 77 -11.84 -6.17 -9.82
N ILE A 78 -12.44 -5.00 -9.63
CA ILE A 78 -13.90 -4.82 -9.71
C ILE A 78 -14.41 -5.08 -11.14
N GLU A 79 -13.82 -4.45 -12.15
CA GLU A 79 -14.27 -4.61 -13.54
C GLU A 79 -14.16 -6.07 -14.04
N PRO A 80 -13.03 -6.81 -13.85
CA PRO A 80 -12.97 -8.23 -14.20
C PRO A 80 -13.92 -9.11 -13.37
N SER A 81 -14.15 -8.78 -12.09
CA SER A 81 -15.09 -9.51 -11.23
C SER A 81 -16.52 -9.38 -11.71
N LEU A 82 -16.97 -8.17 -12.05
CA LEU A 82 -18.30 -7.94 -12.62
C LEU A 82 -18.49 -8.75 -13.91
N LYS A 83 -17.50 -8.73 -14.80
CA LYS A 83 -17.54 -9.50 -16.05
C LYS A 83 -17.51 -11.02 -15.82
N TYR A 84 -16.85 -11.50 -14.76
CA TYR A 84 -16.89 -12.90 -14.36
C TYR A 84 -18.30 -13.35 -13.95
N PHE A 85 -19.03 -12.52 -13.19
CA PHE A 85 -20.43 -12.76 -12.79
C PHE A 85 -21.46 -12.40 -13.87
N ARG A 86 -21.01 -12.12 -15.10
CA ARG A 86 -21.86 -11.73 -16.24
C ARG A 86 -22.60 -10.40 -16.05
N LEU A 87 -22.09 -9.51 -15.20
CA LEU A 87 -22.63 -8.18 -14.99
C LEU A 87 -21.93 -7.20 -15.95
N GLY A 88 -22.70 -6.58 -16.84
CA GLY A 88 -22.22 -5.59 -17.83
C GLY A 88 -21.77 -6.21 -19.16
N LYS A 89 -20.91 -5.49 -19.90
CA LYS A 89 -20.45 -5.89 -21.25
C LYS A 89 -19.39 -6.99 -21.17
N ILE A 90 -19.77 -8.23 -21.47
CA ILE A 90 -18.90 -9.40 -21.55
C ILE A 90 -18.29 -9.48 -22.97
N ILE A 91 -17.24 -10.28 -23.14
CA ILE A 91 -16.77 -10.59 -24.50
C ILE A 91 -17.84 -11.40 -25.24
N ASP A 92 -18.13 -11.01 -26.47
CA ASP A 92 -19.12 -11.70 -27.28
C ASP A 92 -18.57 -13.06 -27.78
N HIS A 93 -19.46 -14.01 -28.10
CA HIS A 93 -19.09 -15.36 -28.54
C HIS A 93 -18.12 -15.37 -29.75
N PRO A 94 -18.27 -14.50 -30.78
CA PRO A 94 -17.31 -14.42 -31.89
C PRO A 94 -15.91 -13.95 -31.44
N THR A 95 -15.85 -13.05 -30.44
CA THR A 95 -14.58 -12.58 -29.88
C THR A 95 -13.91 -13.69 -29.08
N ALA A 96 -14.68 -14.42 -28.27
CA ALA A 96 -14.19 -15.61 -27.56
C ALA A 96 -13.65 -16.66 -28.53
N ALA A 97 -14.39 -16.95 -29.62
CA ALA A 97 -13.94 -17.86 -30.68
C ALA A 97 -12.62 -17.42 -31.33
N LYS A 98 -12.43 -16.12 -31.58
CA LYS A 98 -11.17 -15.58 -32.12
C LYS A 98 -10.00 -15.76 -31.15
N ILE A 99 -10.22 -15.58 -29.85
CA ILE A 99 -9.18 -15.78 -28.82
C ILE A 99 -8.84 -17.27 -28.68
N ILE A 100 -9.86 -18.15 -28.64
CA ILE A 100 -9.67 -19.60 -28.59
C ILE A 100 -8.92 -20.10 -29.83
N GLY A 101 -9.29 -19.60 -31.02
CA GLY A 101 -8.67 -19.96 -32.29
C GLY A 101 -7.19 -19.60 -32.38
N LYS A 102 -6.76 -18.50 -31.77
CA LYS A 102 -5.33 -18.17 -31.67
C LYS A 102 -4.51 -19.22 -30.90
N HIS A 103 -5.14 -19.91 -29.95
CA HIS A 103 -4.50 -20.97 -29.19
C HIS A 103 -4.63 -22.33 -29.88
N PHE A 104 -5.76 -22.58 -30.55
CA PHE A 104 -6.03 -23.81 -31.29
C PHE A 104 -6.23 -23.49 -32.79
N SER A 105 -5.12 -23.41 -33.53
CA SER A 105 -5.11 -23.07 -34.97
C SER A 105 -5.99 -24.00 -35.81
N GLU A 106 -6.12 -25.27 -35.42
CA GLU A 106 -6.92 -26.29 -36.12
C GLU A 106 -8.43 -25.97 -36.17
N ILE A 107 -8.93 -25.17 -35.22
CA ILE A 107 -10.37 -24.85 -35.09
C ILE A 107 -10.70 -23.36 -35.21
N GLN A 108 -9.69 -22.51 -35.43
CA GLN A 108 -9.85 -21.06 -35.50
C GLN A 108 -10.98 -20.66 -36.46
N ASP A 109 -10.86 -21.05 -37.73
CA ASP A 109 -11.83 -20.66 -38.75
C ASP A 109 -13.13 -21.45 -38.60
N LYS A 110 -13.07 -22.67 -38.05
CA LYS A 110 -14.25 -23.54 -37.88
C LYS A 110 -15.20 -22.98 -36.81
N LEU A 111 -14.68 -22.50 -35.68
CA LEU A 111 -15.46 -21.94 -34.57
C LEU A 111 -16.22 -20.67 -34.99
N LEU A 112 -15.53 -19.73 -35.64
CA LEU A 112 -16.14 -18.48 -36.09
C LEU A 112 -17.21 -18.75 -37.16
N ASN A 113 -16.91 -19.62 -38.14
CA ASN A 113 -17.86 -20.00 -39.18
C ASN A 113 -19.11 -20.66 -38.60
N ILE A 114 -18.99 -21.54 -37.59
CA ILE A 114 -20.14 -22.17 -36.94
C ILE A 114 -21.05 -21.12 -36.27
N LEU A 115 -20.46 -20.15 -35.56
CA LEU A 115 -21.23 -19.09 -34.90
C LEU A 115 -21.96 -18.21 -35.93
N GLN A 116 -21.29 -17.80 -37.01
CA GLN A 116 -21.88 -16.99 -38.09
C GLN A 116 -22.96 -17.75 -38.86
N LEU A 117 -22.74 -19.03 -39.19
CA LEU A 117 -23.73 -19.87 -39.86
C LEU A 117 -25.00 -20.01 -39.04
N ASN A 118 -24.89 -20.18 -37.71
CA ASN A 118 -26.05 -20.29 -36.84
C ASN A 118 -26.81 -18.97 -36.67
N THR A 119 -26.14 -17.81 -36.69
CA THR A 119 -26.83 -16.51 -36.71
C THR A 119 -27.64 -16.32 -37.99
N HIS A 120 -27.11 -16.73 -39.15
CA HIS A 120 -27.81 -16.64 -40.44
C HIS A 120 -28.85 -17.75 -40.66
N ALA A 121 -28.75 -18.87 -39.96
CA ALA A 121 -29.68 -20.01 -40.09
C ALA A 121 -31.12 -19.67 -39.69
N ASN A 122 -31.33 -18.64 -38.85
CA ASN A 122 -32.66 -18.20 -38.45
C ASN A 122 -33.42 -17.44 -39.55
N GLU A 123 -32.72 -16.94 -40.57
CA GLU A 123 -33.28 -16.12 -41.66
C GLU A 123 -33.39 -16.91 -42.98
N ALA A 124 -32.83 -18.12 -43.04
CA ALA A 124 -32.73 -18.91 -44.26
C ALA A 124 -33.88 -19.90 -44.45
N VAL A 125 -34.34 -20.03 -45.70
CA VAL A 125 -35.38 -20.99 -46.14
C VAL A 125 -34.99 -22.46 -45.86
N SER A 126 -33.69 -22.76 -45.78
CA SER A 126 -33.15 -24.11 -45.57
C SER A 126 -32.54 -24.31 -44.17
N LYS A 127 -33.23 -23.83 -43.14
CA LYS A 127 -32.82 -23.88 -41.72
C LYS A 127 -32.37 -25.27 -41.26
N GLU A 128 -33.09 -26.33 -41.64
CA GLU A 128 -32.80 -27.70 -41.17
C GLU A 128 -31.48 -28.28 -41.71
N LEU A 129 -31.14 -27.95 -42.97
CA LEU A 129 -29.88 -28.36 -43.60
C LEU A 129 -28.69 -27.62 -42.99
N ILE A 130 -28.87 -26.31 -42.72
CA ILE A 130 -27.83 -25.49 -42.08
C ILE A 130 -27.58 -25.99 -40.64
N ILE A 131 -28.64 -26.27 -39.87
CA ILE A 131 -28.51 -26.80 -38.51
C ILE A 131 -27.86 -28.20 -38.51
N ALA A 132 -28.14 -29.05 -39.51
CA ALA A 132 -27.49 -30.36 -39.63
C ALA A 132 -25.98 -30.22 -39.91
N SER A 133 -25.59 -29.31 -40.82
CA SER A 133 -24.18 -29.00 -41.13
C SER A 133 -23.44 -28.41 -39.92
N VAL A 134 -24.09 -27.51 -39.19
CA VAL A 134 -23.57 -26.94 -37.93
C VAL A 134 -23.32 -28.05 -36.90
N ASN A 135 -24.27 -28.96 -36.71
CA ASN A 135 -24.12 -30.06 -35.76
C ASN A 135 -22.96 -31.00 -36.10
N GLN A 136 -22.84 -31.40 -37.37
CA GLN A 136 -21.74 -32.24 -37.83
C GLN A 136 -20.37 -31.57 -37.59
N LYS A 137 -20.28 -30.24 -37.76
CA LYS A 137 -19.06 -29.47 -37.48
C LYS A 137 -18.78 -29.35 -35.98
N ILE A 138 -19.80 -29.19 -35.14
CA ILE A 138 -19.65 -29.14 -33.67
C ILE A 138 -19.11 -30.47 -33.14
N GLU A 139 -19.60 -31.60 -33.62
CA GLU A 139 -19.14 -32.92 -33.17
C GLU A 139 -17.63 -33.13 -33.37
N LYS A 140 -17.07 -32.59 -34.46
CA LYS A 140 -15.61 -32.62 -34.72
C LYS A 140 -14.80 -31.78 -33.73
N ILE A 141 -15.40 -30.74 -33.14
CA ILE A 141 -14.72 -29.80 -32.23
C ILE A 141 -15.02 -30.14 -30.76
N LYS A 142 -16.10 -30.89 -30.49
CA LYS A 142 -16.59 -31.25 -29.16
C LYS A 142 -15.53 -31.86 -28.22
N PRO A 143 -14.57 -32.68 -28.66
CA PRO A 143 -13.55 -33.23 -27.75
C PRO A 143 -12.59 -32.17 -27.17
N ILE A 144 -12.47 -31.00 -27.80
CA ILE A 144 -11.48 -29.98 -27.44
C ILE A 144 -11.99 -29.16 -26.23
N PRO A 145 -11.25 -29.12 -25.12
CA PRO A 145 -11.59 -28.29 -23.97
C PRO A 145 -11.12 -26.84 -24.17
N PHE A 146 -12.04 -25.93 -24.53
CA PHE A 146 -11.71 -24.51 -24.75
C PHE A 146 -11.09 -23.84 -23.53
N SER A 147 -11.42 -24.31 -22.32
CA SER A 147 -10.85 -23.81 -21.07
C SER A 147 -9.33 -24.01 -20.95
N LEU A 148 -8.71 -24.92 -21.72
CA LEU A 148 -7.25 -25.08 -21.74
C LEU A 148 -6.52 -23.91 -22.40
N ALA A 149 -7.20 -23.13 -23.26
CA ALA A 149 -6.63 -21.91 -23.83
C ALA A 149 -6.30 -20.84 -22.76
N VAL A 150 -6.79 -21.00 -21.53
CA VAL A 150 -6.46 -20.14 -20.39
C VAL A 150 -5.67 -20.92 -19.34
N ASN A 151 -4.39 -20.56 -19.21
CA ASN A 151 -3.49 -21.18 -18.23
C ASN A 151 -3.35 -20.30 -16.98
N LEU A 152 -4.03 -20.69 -15.88
CA LEU A 152 -3.93 -20.00 -14.58
C LEU A 152 -2.54 -20.17 -13.93
N ASN A 153 -1.85 -21.28 -14.20
CA ASN A 153 -0.52 -21.54 -13.63
C ASN A 153 0.54 -20.58 -14.17
N ALA A 154 0.32 -19.97 -15.33
CA ALA A 154 1.19 -18.92 -15.85
C ALA A 154 1.28 -17.71 -14.89
N ASN A 155 0.26 -17.49 -14.04
CA ASN A 155 0.26 -16.40 -13.07
C ASN A 155 1.27 -16.59 -11.93
N LYS A 156 1.83 -17.81 -11.75
CA LYS A 156 2.93 -18.04 -10.78
C LYS A 156 4.14 -17.16 -11.07
N LYS A 157 4.36 -16.75 -12.33
CA LYS A 157 5.40 -15.77 -12.67
C LYS A 157 5.13 -14.41 -12.00
N TYR A 158 3.88 -13.98 -11.92
CA TYR A 158 3.52 -12.70 -11.30
C TYR A 158 3.64 -12.75 -9.77
N PHE A 159 3.41 -13.91 -9.16
CA PHE A 159 3.64 -14.10 -7.73
C PHE A 159 5.08 -13.79 -7.33
N LYS A 160 6.07 -14.09 -8.19
CA LYS A 160 7.48 -13.74 -7.92
C LYS A 160 7.73 -12.24 -7.78
N TYR A 161 6.90 -11.38 -8.38
CA TYR A 161 7.02 -9.92 -8.23
C TYR A 161 6.22 -9.40 -7.04
N ALA A 162 5.12 -10.06 -6.68
CA ALA A 162 4.33 -9.70 -5.50
C ALA A 162 4.96 -10.19 -4.20
N ALA A 163 5.66 -11.33 -4.23
CA ALA A 163 6.22 -11.96 -3.04
C ALA A 163 7.25 -11.10 -2.29
N PRO A 164 8.23 -10.43 -2.94
CA PRO A 164 9.21 -9.62 -2.22
C PRO A 164 8.60 -8.49 -1.37
N PRO A 165 7.73 -7.59 -1.89
CA PRO A 165 7.14 -6.54 -1.05
C PRO A 165 6.23 -7.11 0.04
N LEU A 166 5.51 -8.20 -0.22
CA LEU A 166 4.73 -8.90 0.81
C LEU A 166 5.61 -9.48 1.91
N ALA A 167 6.75 -10.08 1.56
CA ALA A 167 7.71 -10.63 2.52
C ALA A 167 8.34 -9.52 3.36
N VAL A 168 8.70 -8.38 2.75
CA VAL A 168 9.21 -7.21 3.47
C VAL A 168 8.16 -6.65 4.43
N LEU A 169 6.89 -6.57 4.00
CA LEU A 169 5.79 -6.14 4.87
C LEU A 169 5.66 -7.05 6.09
N ILE A 170 5.64 -8.37 5.89
CA ILE A 170 5.58 -9.35 6.97
C ILE A 170 6.80 -9.22 7.89
N PHE A 171 7.99 -9.10 7.31
CA PHE A 171 9.22 -8.94 8.08
C PHE A 171 9.18 -7.69 8.97
N ILE A 172 8.79 -6.54 8.43
CA ILE A 172 8.67 -5.29 9.21
C ILE A 172 7.62 -5.45 10.31
N LEU A 173 6.51 -6.13 10.04
CA LEU A 173 5.44 -6.33 11.02
C LEU A 173 5.93 -7.06 12.29
N PHE A 174 6.91 -7.96 12.16
CA PHE A 174 7.50 -8.68 13.28
C PHE A 174 8.78 -8.03 13.83
N ALA A 175 9.62 -7.47 12.97
CA ALA A 175 10.93 -6.93 13.36
C ALA A 175 10.88 -5.48 13.84
N ALA A 176 9.99 -4.66 13.28
CA ALA A 176 9.91 -3.23 13.55
C ALA A 176 8.48 -2.69 13.31
N PRO A 177 7.49 -3.13 14.11
CA PRO A 177 6.09 -2.74 13.93
C PRO A 177 5.90 -1.22 14.03
N ASP A 178 6.73 -0.54 14.83
CA ASP A 178 6.72 0.91 15.04
C ASP A 178 6.84 1.70 13.73
N ILE A 179 7.61 1.18 12.76
CA ILE A 179 7.74 1.82 11.44
C ILE A 179 6.38 1.93 10.76
N LEU A 180 5.54 0.90 10.87
CA LEU A 180 4.22 0.87 10.26
C LEU A 180 3.19 1.58 11.12
N SER A 181 3.15 1.32 12.44
CA SER A 181 2.15 1.91 13.33
C SER A 181 2.28 3.42 13.41
N ASP A 182 3.50 3.94 13.61
CA ASP A 182 3.73 5.37 13.75
C ASP A 182 3.47 6.10 12.43
N SER A 183 3.95 5.53 11.32
CA SER A 183 3.71 6.09 9.99
C SER A 183 2.23 6.10 9.66
N ASN A 184 1.50 5.00 9.93
CA ASN A 184 0.05 4.93 9.74
C ASN A 184 -0.68 5.96 10.58
N TYR A 185 -0.32 6.08 11.87
CA TYR A 185 -0.92 7.06 12.76
C TYR A 185 -0.72 8.49 12.23
N ARG A 186 0.48 8.84 11.74
CA ARG A 186 0.76 10.16 11.19
C ARG A 186 0.13 10.43 9.82
N LEU A 187 0.07 9.41 8.95
CA LEU A 187 -0.55 9.48 7.62
C LEU A 187 -2.07 9.62 7.70
N LEU A 188 -2.72 8.91 8.63
CA LEU A 188 -4.15 9.03 8.89
C LEU A 188 -4.47 10.39 9.52
N ASN A 189 -3.68 10.82 10.50
CA ASN A 189 -3.82 12.13 11.15
C ASN A 189 -3.05 13.22 10.40
N ASN A 190 -3.19 13.26 9.07
CA ASN A 190 -2.45 14.19 8.20
C ASN A 190 -2.76 15.69 8.42
N ASN A 191 -3.76 16.03 9.25
CA ASN A 191 -4.09 17.41 9.63
C ASN A 191 -3.36 17.89 10.89
N THR A 192 -2.75 16.98 11.64
CA THR A 192 -2.06 17.31 12.90
C THR A 192 -0.57 17.50 12.66
N PHE A 193 0.02 18.49 13.35
CA PHE A 193 1.46 18.65 13.38
C PHE A 193 2.05 17.59 14.32
N PHE A 194 3.03 16.83 13.83
CA PHE A 194 3.76 15.86 14.64
C PHE A 194 5.16 16.39 14.89
N GLU A 195 5.44 16.72 16.14
CA GLU A 195 6.80 16.93 16.59
C GLU A 195 7.49 15.58 16.70
N LYS A 196 8.70 15.49 16.16
CA LYS A 196 9.54 14.31 16.31
C LYS A 196 9.78 14.11 17.82
N GLN A 197 9.64 12.89 18.33
CA GLN A 197 10.07 12.65 19.70
C GLN A 197 11.59 12.82 19.76
N ALA A 198 12.08 13.60 20.71
CA ALA A 198 13.51 13.81 20.88
C ALA A 198 14.20 12.45 21.09
N PRO A 199 15.33 12.16 20.41
CA PRO A 199 16.04 10.89 20.56
C PRO A 199 16.79 10.77 21.91
N PHE A 200 16.56 11.73 22.80
CA PHE A 200 17.17 11.89 24.11
C PHE A 200 16.18 12.57 25.07
N GLN A 201 16.39 12.39 26.37
CA GLN A 201 15.65 13.03 27.45
C GLN A 201 16.60 13.85 28.31
N PHE A 202 16.10 14.98 28.81
CA PHE A 202 16.81 15.84 29.76
C PHE A 202 16.49 15.40 31.18
N ASN A 203 17.46 14.82 31.89
CA ASN A 203 17.30 14.48 33.31
C ASN A 203 18.09 15.48 34.15
N ILE A 204 17.42 16.17 35.08
CA ILE A 204 18.09 17.07 36.03
C ILE A 204 18.60 16.21 37.20
N GLU A 205 19.89 16.34 37.51
CA GLU A 205 20.51 15.59 38.62
C GLU A 205 20.36 16.28 39.98
N ASN A 206 20.13 17.60 39.98
CA ASN A 206 19.89 18.35 41.21
C ASN A 206 18.60 17.86 41.89
N LYS A 207 18.68 17.57 43.20
CA LYS A 207 17.54 17.07 43.99
C LYS A 207 16.39 18.08 44.08
N ASN A 208 16.73 19.35 44.30
CA ASN A 208 15.80 20.47 44.39
C ASN A 208 16.30 21.60 43.49
N LEU A 209 15.38 22.34 42.87
CA LEU A 209 15.66 23.56 42.12
C LEU A 209 15.47 24.77 43.04
N GLU A 210 16.29 24.85 44.09
CA GLU A 210 16.24 25.89 45.11
C GLU A 210 17.62 26.51 45.32
N VAL A 211 17.71 27.83 45.41
CA VAL A 211 18.94 28.57 45.65
C VAL A 211 18.69 29.72 46.64
N ILE A 212 19.66 30.01 47.52
CA ILE A 212 19.58 31.18 48.40
C ILE A 212 19.76 32.45 47.57
N GLN A 213 19.00 33.50 47.89
CA GLN A 213 19.08 34.77 47.16
C GLN A 213 20.53 35.29 47.00
N TYR A 214 20.86 35.71 45.79
CA TYR A 214 22.20 36.19 45.36
C TYR A 214 23.34 35.16 45.43
N GLN A 215 23.04 33.88 45.61
CA GLN A 215 24.04 32.82 45.46
C GLN A 215 24.08 32.27 44.03
N ASP A 216 25.19 31.61 43.72
CA ASP A 216 25.37 30.90 42.46
C ASP A 216 24.73 29.51 42.54
N TYR A 217 24.12 29.05 41.45
CA TYR A 217 23.49 27.74 41.36
C TYR A 217 24.01 26.98 40.13
N GLU A 218 24.67 25.85 40.33
CA GLU A 218 25.09 24.96 39.23
C GLU A 218 24.00 23.94 38.92
N LEU A 219 23.36 24.08 37.77
CA LEU A 219 22.42 23.13 37.22
C LEU A 219 23.17 22.03 36.48
N ASN A 220 23.07 20.79 36.96
CA ASN A 220 23.64 19.60 36.35
C ASN A 220 22.54 18.77 35.68
N ILE A 221 22.76 18.42 34.42
CA ILE A 221 21.85 17.60 33.64
C ILE A 221 22.59 16.41 33.04
N LYS A 222 21.88 15.29 32.98
CA LYS A 222 22.30 14.06 32.32
C LYS A 222 21.34 13.75 31.18
N MET A 223 21.90 13.50 30.01
CA MET A 223 21.17 13.18 28.79
C MET A 223 21.08 11.66 28.65
N THR A 224 19.87 11.12 28.50
CA THR A 224 19.67 9.67 28.25
C THR A 224 18.91 9.45 26.96
N GLY A 225 19.38 8.55 26.10
CA GLY A 225 18.69 8.21 24.86
C GLY A 225 19.57 7.50 23.83
N ALA A 226 19.01 7.29 22.63
CA ALA A 226 19.67 6.58 21.54
C ALA A 226 20.71 7.44 20.80
N ALA A 227 20.56 8.77 20.82
CA ALA A 227 21.52 9.70 20.24
C ALA A 227 21.61 10.95 21.12
N LEU A 228 22.79 11.26 21.67
CA LEU A 228 22.98 12.38 22.58
C LEU A 228 23.36 13.66 21.80
N PRO A 229 22.89 14.85 22.23
CA PRO A 229 23.25 16.10 21.57
C PRO A 229 24.71 16.49 21.85
N GLU A 230 25.33 17.23 20.92
CA GLU A 230 26.68 17.76 21.13
C GLU A 230 26.70 18.97 22.06
N ALA A 231 25.65 19.79 22.01
CA ALA A 231 25.47 20.98 22.83
C ALA A 231 24.03 21.06 23.36
N VAL A 232 23.88 21.53 24.59
CA VAL A 232 22.60 21.84 25.23
C VAL A 232 22.61 23.31 25.60
N THR A 233 21.47 23.98 25.45
CA THR A 233 21.27 25.37 25.87
C THR A 233 20.19 25.48 26.94
N VAL A 234 20.33 26.47 27.81
CA VAL A 234 19.34 26.91 28.79
C VAL A 234 18.69 28.17 28.23
N GLU A 235 17.38 28.11 27.99
CA GLU A 235 16.54 29.23 27.60
C GLU A 235 15.89 29.82 28.85
N THR A 236 16.11 31.11 29.08
CA THR A 236 15.56 31.89 30.20
C THR A 236 14.81 33.11 29.64
N GLY A 237 14.06 33.82 30.49
CA GLY A 237 13.43 35.08 30.10
C GLY A 237 14.40 36.16 29.61
N SER A 238 15.68 36.10 30.01
CA SER A 238 16.72 37.06 29.62
C SER A 238 17.53 36.65 28.40
N GLY A 239 17.39 35.41 27.91
CA GLY A 239 18.11 34.92 26.73
C GLY A 239 18.42 33.42 26.77
N THR A 240 19.15 32.97 25.76
CA THR A 240 19.57 31.58 25.57
C THR A 240 21.07 31.43 25.78
N TYR A 241 21.48 30.53 26.67
CA TYR A 241 22.87 30.31 27.04
C TYR A 241 23.30 28.86 26.82
N THR A 242 24.49 28.62 26.28
CA THR A 242 25.02 27.26 26.07
C THR A 242 25.60 26.69 27.35
N MET A 243 25.23 25.45 27.68
CA MET A 243 25.75 24.71 28.83
C MET A 243 27.17 24.22 28.57
N VAL A 244 27.96 24.10 29.64
CA VAL A 244 29.31 23.53 29.60
C VAL A 244 29.19 22.02 29.62
N LYS A 245 29.76 21.36 28.60
CA LYS A 245 29.82 19.91 28.52
C LYS A 245 30.85 19.36 29.50
N LYS A 246 30.43 18.53 30.46
CA LYS A 246 31.31 17.89 31.47
C LYS A 246 31.76 16.50 30.99
N SER A 247 30.87 15.74 30.36
CA SER A 247 31.14 14.41 29.79
C SER A 247 30.34 14.19 28.50
N ALA A 248 30.30 12.96 27.97
CA ALA A 248 29.53 12.66 26.76
C ALA A 248 28.01 12.85 26.96
N ASP A 249 27.52 12.59 28.16
CA ASP A 249 26.11 12.63 28.55
C ASP A 249 25.79 13.71 29.61
N GLU A 250 26.78 14.35 30.23
CA GLU A 250 26.56 15.33 31.30
C GLU A 250 26.92 16.75 30.89
N PHE A 251 26.03 17.69 31.24
CA PHE A 251 26.19 19.12 30.99
C PHE A 251 25.88 19.91 32.26
N ALA A 252 26.56 21.04 32.43
CA ALA A 252 26.38 21.92 33.57
C ALA A 252 26.21 23.38 33.14
N PHE A 253 25.40 24.13 33.87
CA PHE A 253 25.25 25.58 33.69
C PHE A 253 25.25 26.28 35.03
N LEU A 254 26.03 27.35 35.14
CA LEU A 254 26.12 28.16 36.35
C LEU A 254 25.22 29.39 36.22
N PHE A 255 24.16 29.43 37.02
CA PHE A 255 23.38 30.63 37.24
C PHE A 255 24.12 31.51 38.26
N ASN A 256 24.60 32.67 37.81
CA ASN A 256 25.35 33.58 38.67
C ASN A 256 24.40 34.49 39.44
N LYS A 257 24.55 34.54 40.77
CA LYS A 257 23.86 35.47 41.68
C LYS A 257 22.36 35.63 41.41
N VAL A 258 21.60 34.55 41.60
CA VAL A 258 20.17 34.51 41.26
C VAL A 258 19.37 35.47 42.16
N PRO A 259 18.74 36.53 41.62
CA PRO A 259 18.13 37.59 42.44
C PRO A 259 16.67 37.29 42.85
N ALA A 260 15.97 36.49 42.05
CA ALA A 260 14.56 36.13 42.22
C ALA A 260 14.26 34.84 41.44
N ASP A 261 13.09 34.25 41.70
CA ASP A 261 12.59 33.07 40.98
C ASP A 261 12.66 33.26 39.47
N MET A 262 13.11 32.22 38.77
CA MET A 262 13.29 32.27 37.33
C MET A 262 12.85 30.97 36.67
N ASP A 263 12.05 31.13 35.62
CA ASP A 263 11.69 30.04 34.73
C ASP A 263 12.78 29.82 33.68
N PHE A 264 13.10 28.55 33.45
CA PHE A 264 14.03 28.13 32.43
C PHE A 264 13.55 26.87 31.70
N ARG A 265 14.05 26.68 30.48
CA ARG A 265 13.87 25.46 29.67
C ARG A 265 15.21 25.01 29.13
N LEU A 266 15.34 23.72 28.89
CA LEU A 266 16.51 23.14 28.24
C LEU A 266 16.19 22.92 26.78
N SER A 267 17.13 23.19 25.88
CA SER A 267 16.95 23.07 24.44
C SER A 267 18.18 22.45 23.80
N ALA A 268 18.00 21.49 22.90
CA ALA A 268 19.10 20.85 22.18
C ALA A 268 18.61 20.31 20.83
N ASN A 269 19.39 20.50 19.75
CA ASN A 269 19.04 20.02 18.40
C ASN A 269 17.60 20.35 17.95
N GLY A 270 17.04 21.48 18.40
CA GLY A 270 15.67 21.90 18.09
C GLY A 270 14.57 21.27 18.97
N PHE A 271 14.91 20.49 19.99
CA PHE A 271 13.97 19.93 20.97
C PHE A 271 14.08 20.66 22.31
N ALA A 272 12.94 21.04 22.89
CA ALA A 272 12.87 21.71 24.19
C ALA A 272 12.32 20.79 25.30
N SER A 273 12.76 20.99 26.53
CA SER A 273 12.21 20.34 27.72
C SER A 273 10.90 20.98 28.19
N LYS A 274 10.26 20.37 29.19
CA LYS A 274 9.26 21.07 30.02
C LYS A 274 9.87 22.31 30.68
N ALA A 275 9.01 23.27 31.05
CA ALA A 275 9.41 24.42 31.85
C ALA A 275 9.77 23.98 33.26
N TYR A 276 10.84 24.55 33.79
CA TYR A 276 11.29 24.40 35.17
C TYR A 276 11.38 25.78 35.81
N THR A 277 11.15 25.84 37.11
CA THR A 277 11.29 27.06 37.90
C THR A 277 12.42 26.83 38.90
N LEU A 278 13.40 27.72 38.91
CA LEU A 278 14.42 27.82 39.96
C LEU A 278 13.90 28.77 41.03
N SER A 279 13.58 28.25 42.21
CA SER A 279 13.03 29.03 43.32
C SER A 279 14.13 29.61 44.20
N VAL A 280 13.95 30.85 44.61
CA VAL A 280 14.85 31.58 45.50
C VAL A 280 14.27 31.56 46.92
N ILE A 281 15.10 31.12 47.89
CA ILE A 281 14.78 31.06 49.32
C ILE A 281 15.59 32.07 50.14
#